data_AF-A0A6A6A3P4-F1
#
_entry.id   AF-A0A6A6A3P4-F1
#
_cell.length_a   1.000
_cell.length_b   1.000
_cell.length_c   1.000
_cell.angle_alpha   90.00
_cell.angle_beta   90.00
_cell.angle_gamma   90.00
#
_symmetry.space_group_name_H-M   'P 1'
#
loop_
_entity.id
_entity.type
_entity.pdbx_description
1 polymer ?
#
loop_
_entity_poly.entity_id
_entity_poly.type
_entity_poly.pdbx_seq_one_letter_code
_entity_poly.pdbx_strand_id
1 'polypeptide(L)'
;MSSDEVFFEPDPYASTARSRTTTSTGKTHATPPDAFTKKPKDDFRSPSASTNTIYYLGIIAPHTDNYTVHGPVTSFLHLLPKIEEIVSNSPSAIDKLDDLRWVEDVWGEREPNVGFEKGFRTFVVDGQRGIYTVLRILTEKNQVVHEVLPAAVYTVTAHGPLTNASVKAKGYASTSRLVGSFVERADAKAAATEAMQELVQGLEVAEHWGSKDKSGGVLLAFSGDTMWEVKIVYDDEVFKRAREGFEREDKRTGWRI
;
A
#
# COMPACT_ATOMS: atom_id res chain seq x y z
N MET A 1 -14.92 -29.84 38.03
CA MET A 1 -14.71 -29.77 36.57
C MET A 1 -15.63 -28.69 36.06
N SER A 2 -15.08 -27.50 35.82
CA SER A 2 -15.79 -26.28 35.44
C SER A 2 -15.54 -26.07 33.95
N SER A 3 -16.60 -25.96 33.16
CA SER A 3 -16.51 -25.64 31.73
C SER A 3 -16.97 -24.20 31.57
N ASP A 4 -16.04 -23.33 31.17
CA ASP A 4 -16.34 -21.96 30.76
C ASP A 4 -17.02 -22.01 29.38
N GLU A 5 -18.30 -21.64 29.33
CA GLU A 5 -19.00 -21.35 28.09
C GLU A 5 -18.67 -19.91 27.67
N VAL A 6 -18.00 -19.77 26.53
CA VAL A 6 -17.73 -18.48 25.88
C VAL A 6 -19.03 -17.95 25.29
N PHE A 7 -19.53 -16.86 25.88
CA PHE A 7 -20.71 -16.12 25.43
C PHE A 7 -20.31 -15.16 24.30
N PHE A 8 -20.79 -15.39 23.07
CA PHE A 8 -20.70 -14.42 21.98
C PHE A 8 -22.01 -13.63 21.90
N GLU A 9 -21.93 -12.30 21.99
CA GLU A 9 -23.04 -11.41 21.66
C GLU A 9 -23.37 -11.49 20.15
N PRO A 10 -24.66 -11.50 19.76
CA PRO A 10 -25.05 -11.53 18.36
C PRO A 10 -24.86 -10.16 17.67
N ASP A 11 -24.24 -10.19 16.48
CA ASP A 11 -24.03 -9.03 15.60
C ASP A 11 -25.37 -8.50 15.05
N PRO A 12 -25.70 -7.20 15.22
CA PRO A 12 -26.93 -6.59 14.74
C PRO A 12 -27.04 -6.41 13.22
N TYR A 13 -26.06 -6.87 12.43
CA TYR A 13 -26.09 -6.82 10.95
C TYR A 13 -26.38 -8.17 10.27
N ALA A 14 -26.74 -9.21 11.02
CA ALA A 14 -27.17 -10.48 10.45
C ALA A 14 -28.56 -10.35 9.76
N SER A 15 -28.56 -9.94 8.50
CA SER A 15 -29.75 -9.99 7.64
C SER A 15 -30.00 -11.42 7.15
N THR A 16 -31.14 -11.94 7.58
CA THR A 16 -31.70 -13.26 7.26
C THR A 16 -31.94 -13.41 5.76
N ALA A 17 -31.18 -14.28 5.11
CA ALA A 17 -31.55 -14.76 3.77
C ALA A 17 -32.42 -16.01 3.89
N ARG A 18 -33.61 -15.99 3.25
CA ARG A 18 -34.16 -17.16 2.55
C ARG A 18 -35.27 -16.76 1.60
N SER A 19 -35.00 -16.86 0.30
CA SER A 19 -35.83 -17.62 -0.65
C SER A 19 -35.13 -17.85 -2.00
N ARG A 20 -34.68 -19.10 -2.14
CA ARG A 20 -34.67 -20.01 -3.30
C ARG A 20 -34.80 -19.49 -4.76
N THR A 21 -33.78 -19.88 -5.54
CA THR A 21 -33.76 -20.37 -6.95
C THR A 21 -34.33 -19.52 -8.09
N THR A 22 -33.47 -19.18 -9.06
CA THR A 22 -33.51 -19.77 -10.41
C THR A 22 -32.17 -19.55 -11.13
N THR A 23 -31.78 -20.57 -11.89
CA THR A 23 -30.65 -20.68 -12.80
C THR A 23 -30.68 -19.59 -13.88
N SER A 24 -29.60 -18.84 -14.04
CA SER A 24 -29.27 -18.17 -15.30
C SER A 24 -27.77 -17.95 -15.39
N THR A 25 -27.19 -18.57 -16.40
CA THR A 25 -25.81 -18.50 -16.85
C THR A 25 -25.48 -17.04 -17.22
N GLY A 26 -24.70 -16.36 -16.39
CA GLY A 26 -24.24 -15.00 -16.67
C GLY A 26 -22.80 -14.85 -16.20
N LYS A 27 -21.87 -14.81 -17.16
CA LYS A 27 -20.49 -14.35 -16.94
C LYS A 27 -20.54 -12.93 -16.37
N THR A 28 -20.45 -12.79 -15.06
CA THR A 28 -20.11 -11.51 -14.43
C THR A 28 -18.60 -11.34 -14.58
N HIS A 29 -18.17 -10.77 -15.71
CA HIS A 29 -16.95 -9.97 -15.69
C HIS A 29 -17.20 -8.88 -14.67
N ALA A 30 -16.50 -8.96 -13.53
CA ALA A 30 -16.48 -7.88 -12.56
C ALA A 30 -15.96 -6.62 -13.28
N THR A 31 -16.85 -5.70 -13.61
CA THR A 31 -16.48 -4.38 -14.08
C THR A 31 -15.64 -3.74 -12.97
N PRO A 32 -14.39 -3.30 -13.24
CA PRO A 32 -13.58 -2.65 -12.24
C PRO A 32 -14.31 -1.38 -11.77
N PRO A 33 -14.21 -1.03 -10.47
CA PRO A 33 -14.91 0.13 -9.94
C PRO A 33 -14.47 1.41 -10.68
N ASP A 34 -15.47 2.16 -11.14
CA ASP A 34 -15.40 3.41 -11.92
C ASP A 34 -14.75 4.60 -11.18
N ALA A 35 -13.97 4.33 -10.13
CA ALA A 35 -13.57 5.26 -9.09
C ALA A 35 -12.48 6.28 -9.50
N PHE A 36 -11.94 6.18 -10.72
CA PHE A 36 -10.81 7.01 -11.19
C PHE A 36 -11.16 7.98 -12.33
N THR A 37 -12.43 8.08 -12.72
CA THR A 37 -12.89 9.09 -13.69
C THR A 37 -12.89 10.52 -13.12
N LYS A 38 -12.86 10.66 -11.79
CA LYS A 38 -12.84 11.94 -11.08
C LYS A 38 -11.63 12.05 -10.17
N LYS A 39 -10.91 13.18 -10.25
CA LYS A 39 -9.81 13.51 -9.33
C LYS A 39 -10.30 13.34 -7.87
N PRO A 40 -9.61 12.55 -7.03
CA PRO A 40 -9.99 12.37 -5.64
C PRO A 40 -9.84 13.67 -4.86
N LYS A 41 -10.54 13.76 -3.73
CA LYS A 41 -10.37 14.86 -2.78
C LYS A 41 -9.30 14.52 -1.76
N ASP A 42 -8.65 15.54 -1.23
CA ASP A 42 -7.80 15.43 -0.05
C ASP A 42 -8.60 14.85 1.14
N ASP A 43 -7.95 13.96 1.89
CA ASP A 43 -8.47 13.37 3.13
C ASP A 43 -7.34 13.37 4.17
N PHE A 44 -7.28 14.45 4.95
CA PHE A 44 -6.24 14.67 5.96
C PHE A 44 -6.53 14.04 7.31
N ARG A 45 -7.58 13.22 7.42
CA ARG A 45 -7.81 12.43 8.63
C ARG A 45 -6.66 11.47 8.82
N SER A 46 -6.17 11.34 10.05
CA SER A 46 -5.13 10.36 10.34
C SER A 46 -5.65 8.93 10.13
N PRO A 47 -4.82 8.03 9.58
CA PRO A 47 -5.12 6.61 9.59
C PRO A 47 -5.24 6.11 11.04
N SER A 48 -6.04 5.06 11.25
CA SER A 48 -6.13 4.41 12.56
C SER A 48 -4.81 3.71 12.85
N ALA A 49 -4.03 4.27 13.77
CA ALA A 49 -2.78 3.68 14.24
C ALA A 49 -3.04 2.89 15.54
N SER A 50 -2.57 1.64 15.58
CA SER A 50 -2.53 0.79 16.76
C SER A 50 -1.08 0.42 17.10
N THR A 51 -0.84 -0.23 18.23
CA THR A 51 0.48 -0.81 18.52
C THR A 51 0.90 -1.74 17.38
N ASN A 52 2.17 -1.67 16.97
CA ASN A 52 2.75 -2.45 15.87
C ASN A 52 2.18 -2.09 14.48
N THR A 53 1.84 -0.83 14.26
CA THR A 53 1.44 -0.34 12.93
C THR A 53 2.67 -0.06 12.08
N ILE A 54 2.65 -0.60 10.87
CA ILE A 54 3.60 -0.31 9.80
C ILE A 54 2.93 0.65 8.83
N TYR A 55 3.71 1.62 8.35
CA TYR A 55 3.27 2.63 7.40
C TYR A 55 3.91 2.40 6.04
N TYR A 56 3.13 2.70 5.00
CA TYR A 56 3.60 2.78 3.63
C TYR A 56 3.07 4.05 2.97
N LEU A 57 3.81 4.56 2.01
CA LEU A 57 3.40 5.61 1.10
C LEU A 57 3.08 5.00 -0.26
N GLY A 58 1.80 4.90 -0.60
CA GLY A 58 1.35 4.64 -1.96
C GLY A 58 1.41 5.92 -2.79
N ILE A 59 2.17 5.91 -3.88
CA ILE A 59 2.24 7.00 -4.87
C ILE A 59 1.51 6.53 -6.12
N ILE A 60 0.42 7.21 -6.43
CA ILE A 60 -0.49 6.85 -7.52
C ILE A 60 -0.50 7.99 -8.52
N ALA A 61 -0.11 7.72 -9.76
CA ALA A 61 -0.15 8.69 -10.86
C ALA A 61 -1.10 8.16 -11.95
N PRO A 62 -2.39 8.50 -11.90
CA PRO A 62 -3.40 7.95 -12.81
C PRO A 62 -3.12 8.26 -14.29
N HIS A 63 -2.53 9.42 -14.58
CA HIS A 63 -2.28 9.86 -15.96
C HIS A 63 -1.18 9.06 -16.67
N THR A 64 -0.22 8.56 -15.92
CA THR A 64 0.85 7.69 -16.43
C THR A 64 0.59 6.22 -16.11
N ASP A 65 -0.56 5.93 -15.52
CA ASP A 65 -0.96 4.63 -14.99
C ASP A 65 0.12 3.98 -14.10
N ASN A 66 0.67 4.76 -13.16
CA ASN A 66 1.73 4.28 -12.29
C ASN A 66 1.25 4.13 -10.85
N TYR A 67 1.71 3.07 -10.19
CA TYR A 67 1.50 2.79 -8.78
C TYR A 67 2.80 2.28 -8.17
N THR A 68 3.26 2.94 -7.12
CA THR A 68 4.45 2.52 -6.38
C THR A 68 4.16 2.60 -4.89
N VAL A 69 4.78 1.73 -4.11
CA VAL A 69 4.65 1.70 -2.65
C VAL A 69 6.05 1.89 -2.07
N HIS A 70 6.17 2.82 -1.13
CA HIS A 70 7.39 3.04 -0.35
C HIS A 70 7.16 2.68 1.12
N GLY A 71 8.16 2.10 1.75
CA GLY A 71 8.06 1.43 3.04
C GLY A 71 8.37 -0.06 2.87
N PRO A 72 8.26 -0.88 3.92
CA PRO A 72 7.62 -0.59 5.21
C PRO A 72 8.45 0.24 6.19
N VAL A 73 7.79 1.07 7.01
CA VAL A 73 8.42 1.83 8.10
C VAL A 73 7.55 1.84 9.37
N THR A 74 8.16 2.01 10.54
CA THR A 74 7.46 2.01 11.84
C THR A 74 6.81 3.34 12.23
N SER A 75 7.17 4.42 11.53
CA SER A 75 6.65 5.77 11.79
C SER A 75 6.36 6.49 10.49
N PHE A 76 5.23 7.21 10.45
CA PHE A 76 4.86 8.09 9.34
C PHE A 76 5.96 9.12 9.03
N LEU A 77 6.67 9.61 10.05
CA LEU A 77 7.73 10.60 9.87
C LEU A 77 8.85 10.12 8.95
N HIS A 78 9.11 8.81 8.88
CA HIS A 78 10.10 8.24 7.96
C HIS A 78 9.69 8.31 6.49
N LEU A 79 8.40 8.57 6.20
CA LEU A 79 7.90 8.77 4.84
C LEU A 79 8.00 10.24 4.41
N LEU A 80 8.17 11.18 5.36
CA LEU A 80 8.19 12.62 5.06
C LEU A 80 9.24 13.03 4.03
N PRO A 81 10.49 12.53 4.05
CA PRO A 81 11.47 12.92 3.03
C PRO A 81 10.99 12.61 1.61
N LYS A 82 10.31 11.48 1.41
CA LYS A 82 9.75 11.11 0.11
C LYS A 82 8.51 11.93 -0.25
N ILE A 83 7.67 12.25 0.74
CA ILE A 83 6.51 13.13 0.55
C ILE A 83 6.99 14.53 0.13
N GLU A 84 7.98 15.09 0.83
CA GLU A 84 8.58 16.40 0.53
C GLU A 84 9.22 16.42 -0.85
N GLU A 85 9.95 15.37 -1.23
CA GLU A 85 10.53 15.22 -2.57
C GLU A 85 9.45 15.37 -3.66
N ILE A 86 8.31 14.69 -3.51
CA ILE A 86 7.23 14.73 -4.50
C ILE A 86 6.53 16.09 -4.49
N VAL A 87 6.23 16.59 -3.29
CA VAL A 87 5.51 17.86 -3.06
C VAL A 87 6.32 19.07 -3.52
N SER A 88 7.65 19.01 -3.48
CA SER A 88 8.56 20.11 -3.87
C SER A 88 8.34 20.62 -5.31
N ASN A 89 7.72 19.81 -6.16
CA ASN A 89 7.42 20.17 -7.55
C ASN A 89 6.12 20.96 -7.73
N SER A 90 5.37 21.24 -6.65
CA SER A 90 4.06 21.89 -6.70
C SER A 90 3.93 22.91 -5.56
N PRO A 91 3.96 24.23 -5.85
CA PRO A 91 3.83 25.27 -4.83
C PRO A 91 2.58 25.13 -3.96
N SER A 92 1.43 24.82 -4.57
CA SER A 92 0.20 24.60 -3.82
C SER A 92 0.25 23.37 -2.92
N ALA A 93 1.00 22.34 -3.29
CA ALA A 93 1.21 21.19 -2.42
C ALA A 93 2.17 21.52 -1.26
N ILE A 94 3.17 22.39 -1.48
CA ILE A 94 4.06 22.86 -0.42
C ILE A 94 3.25 23.59 0.64
N ASP A 95 2.42 24.56 0.22
CA ASP A 95 1.56 25.34 1.13
C ASP A 95 0.61 24.41 1.90
N LYS A 96 -0.05 23.47 1.19
CA LYS A 96 -0.92 22.48 1.83
C LYS A 96 -0.19 21.59 2.84
N LEU A 97 1.03 21.16 2.54
CA LEU A 97 1.80 20.32 3.45
C LEU A 97 2.25 21.11 4.68
N ASP A 98 2.57 22.39 4.51
CA ASP A 98 2.91 23.29 5.60
C ASP A 98 1.69 23.57 6.50
N ASP A 99 0.52 23.84 5.92
CA ASP A 99 -0.74 24.00 6.66
C ASP A 99 -1.16 22.73 7.42
N LEU A 100 -0.69 21.55 7.00
CA LEU A 100 -0.91 20.32 7.76
C LEU A 100 0.05 20.18 8.94
N ARG A 101 1.26 20.74 8.84
CA ARG A 101 2.28 20.70 9.90
C ARG A 101 1.99 21.67 11.02
N TRP A 102 1.27 22.73 10.75
CA TRP A 102 1.03 23.82 11.68
C TRP A 102 -0.46 24.05 11.89
N VAL A 103 -0.86 24.36 13.11
CA VAL A 103 -2.19 24.87 13.43
C VAL A 103 -2.06 26.29 13.97
N GLU A 104 -3.05 27.14 13.71
CA GLU A 104 -3.15 28.44 14.37
C GLU A 104 -3.77 28.26 15.75
N ASP A 105 -3.12 28.83 16.77
CA ASP A 105 -3.66 28.89 18.12
C ASP A 105 -4.75 29.98 18.24
N VAL A 106 -5.26 30.21 19.45
CA VAL A 106 -6.31 31.21 19.72
C VAL A 106 -5.83 32.65 19.48
N TRP A 107 -4.51 32.86 19.39
CA TRP A 107 -3.85 34.15 19.20
C TRP A 107 -3.29 34.35 17.79
N GLY A 108 -3.45 33.36 16.90
CA GLY A 108 -2.93 33.38 15.53
C GLY A 108 -1.45 33.03 15.41
N GLU A 109 -0.83 32.49 16.47
CA GLU A 109 0.52 31.94 16.41
C GLU A 109 0.49 30.51 15.85
N ARG A 110 1.51 30.16 15.05
CA ARG A 110 1.61 28.83 14.43
C ARG A 110 2.28 27.86 15.40
N GLU A 111 1.54 26.83 15.80
CA GLU A 111 2.02 25.74 16.65
C GLU A 111 2.09 24.41 15.87
N PRO A 112 3.00 23.48 16.22
CA PRO A 112 3.06 22.16 15.59
C PRO A 112 1.75 21.39 15.74
N ASN A 113 1.23 20.90 14.62
CA ASN A 113 0.07 20.02 14.60
C ASN A 113 0.45 18.62 15.11
N VAL A 114 0.14 18.31 16.35
CA VAL A 114 0.40 16.98 16.95
C VAL A 114 -0.31 15.85 16.17
N GLY A 115 -1.41 16.15 15.48
CA GLY A 115 -2.11 15.19 14.62
C GLY A 115 -1.31 14.80 13.36
N PHE A 116 -0.39 15.66 12.91
CA PHE A 116 0.40 15.45 11.70
C PHE A 116 1.35 14.26 11.81
N GLU A 117 1.86 13.96 13.00
CA GLU A 117 2.75 12.82 13.24
C GLU A 117 2.08 11.47 12.95
N LYS A 118 0.75 11.43 12.98
CA LYS A 118 -0.05 10.25 12.63
C LYS A 118 -0.28 10.13 11.13
N GLY A 119 0.09 11.14 10.36
CA GLY A 119 -0.07 11.22 8.91
C GLY A 119 -1.49 11.59 8.46
N PHE A 120 -1.72 11.42 7.15
CA PHE A 120 -2.98 11.69 6.46
C PHE A 120 -3.41 10.46 5.64
N ARG A 121 -4.67 10.32 5.27
CA ARG A 121 -5.12 9.21 4.40
C ARG A 121 -4.79 9.46 2.94
N THR A 122 -5.15 10.63 2.44
CA THR A 122 -5.01 11.00 1.02
C THR A 122 -4.54 12.44 0.90
N PHE A 123 -3.47 12.65 0.13
CA PHE A 123 -2.94 13.96 -0.21
C PHE A 123 -2.74 14.01 -1.73
N VAL A 124 -3.44 14.92 -2.39
CA VAL A 124 -3.43 15.09 -3.84
C VAL A 124 -2.47 16.22 -4.19
N VAL A 125 -1.37 15.87 -4.87
CA VAL A 125 -0.38 16.80 -5.40
C VAL A 125 -0.83 17.23 -6.78
N ASP A 126 -1.14 18.52 -6.93
CA ASP A 126 -1.52 19.09 -8.21
C ASP A 126 -0.29 19.38 -9.07
N GLY A 127 -0.29 18.80 -10.26
CA GLY A 127 0.69 19.09 -11.30
C GLY A 127 0.16 20.07 -12.35
N GLN A 128 0.90 20.22 -13.43
CA GLN A 128 0.50 21.09 -14.53
C GLN A 128 -0.58 20.44 -15.41
N ARG A 129 -1.43 21.28 -16.05
CA ARG A 129 -2.39 20.87 -17.08
C ARG A 129 -3.39 19.79 -16.62
N GLY A 130 -3.79 19.83 -15.35
CA GLY A 130 -4.74 18.88 -14.78
C GLY A 130 -4.17 17.49 -14.49
N ILE A 131 -2.84 17.33 -14.58
CA ILE A 131 -2.14 16.14 -14.08
C ILE A 131 -2.09 16.23 -12.55
N TYR A 132 -2.32 15.11 -11.87
CA TYR A 132 -2.14 15.01 -10.42
C TYR A 132 -1.49 13.69 -10.01
N THR A 133 -0.88 13.72 -8.83
CA THR A 133 -0.35 12.54 -8.13
C THR A 133 -1.07 12.41 -6.80
N VAL A 134 -1.49 11.21 -6.43
CA VAL A 134 -2.14 10.93 -5.16
C VAL A 134 -1.13 10.22 -4.27
N LEU A 135 -0.85 10.83 -3.13
CA LEU A 135 -0.10 10.26 -2.04
C LEU A 135 -1.09 9.67 -1.03
N ARG A 136 -0.96 8.38 -0.73
CA ARG A 136 -1.84 7.66 0.18
C ARG A 136 -1.03 6.98 1.26
N ILE A 137 -1.33 7.26 2.52
CA ILE A 137 -0.73 6.51 3.62
C ILE A 137 -1.53 5.23 3.82
N LEU A 138 -0.86 4.11 3.66
CA LEU A 138 -1.39 2.78 3.94
C LEU A 138 -0.84 2.34 5.29
N THR A 139 -1.68 1.68 6.08
CA THR A 139 -1.30 1.11 7.36
C THR A 139 -1.57 -0.38 7.39
N GLU A 140 -0.65 -1.13 7.99
CA GLU A 140 -0.75 -2.56 8.22
C GLU A 140 -0.42 -2.84 9.69
N LYS A 141 -1.22 -3.68 10.34
CA LYS A 141 -0.90 -4.15 11.70
C LYS A 141 -0.19 -5.49 11.59
N ASN A 142 1.12 -5.51 11.81
CA ASN A 142 1.91 -6.73 11.71
C ASN A 142 3.10 -6.66 12.68
N GLN A 143 2.95 -7.37 13.81
CA GLN A 143 3.93 -7.34 14.89
C GLN A 143 5.28 -7.92 14.48
N VAL A 144 5.27 -9.05 13.77
CA VAL A 144 6.50 -9.75 13.38
C VAL A 144 7.35 -8.87 12.48
N VAL A 145 6.73 -8.22 11.48
CA VAL A 145 7.45 -7.28 10.61
C VAL A 145 7.88 -6.03 11.39
N HIS A 146 7.01 -5.48 12.24
CA HIS A 146 7.32 -4.28 13.03
C HIS A 146 8.55 -4.48 13.94
N GLU A 147 8.72 -5.67 14.51
CA GLU A 147 9.85 -6.01 15.39
C GLU A 147 11.18 -6.17 14.65
N VAL A 148 11.17 -6.53 13.36
CA VAL A 148 12.41 -6.70 12.58
C VAL A 148 12.83 -5.44 11.84
N LEU A 149 11.93 -4.47 11.64
CA LEU A 149 12.29 -3.20 11.02
C LEU A 149 13.37 -2.47 11.85
N PRO A 150 14.39 -1.89 11.22
CA PRO A 150 14.51 -1.53 9.80
C PRO A 150 15.16 -2.59 8.88
N ALA A 151 15.21 -3.87 9.28
CA ALA A 151 15.72 -4.91 8.37
C ALA A 151 14.83 -5.06 7.12
N ALA A 152 15.43 -5.54 6.03
CA ALA A 152 14.73 -5.85 4.78
C ALA A 152 13.65 -6.92 4.98
N VAL A 153 12.51 -6.68 4.33
CA VAL A 153 11.35 -7.57 4.32
C VAL A 153 10.79 -7.69 2.91
N TYR A 154 9.91 -8.66 2.72
CA TYR A 154 9.19 -8.87 1.47
C TYR A 154 7.86 -8.14 1.52
N THR A 155 7.63 -7.21 0.59
CA THR A 155 6.35 -6.54 0.41
C THR A 155 5.63 -7.09 -0.81
N VAL A 156 4.36 -7.42 -0.65
CA VAL A 156 3.53 -8.00 -1.71
C VAL A 156 2.49 -6.98 -2.17
N THR A 157 2.42 -6.73 -3.48
CA THR A 157 1.41 -5.89 -4.11
C THR A 157 0.65 -6.66 -5.17
N ALA A 158 -0.63 -6.37 -5.32
CA ALA A 158 -1.53 -7.01 -6.27
C ALA A 158 -2.14 -5.97 -7.22
N HIS A 159 -2.24 -6.33 -8.49
CA HIS A 159 -2.65 -5.46 -9.58
C HIS A 159 -3.60 -6.21 -10.53
N GLY A 160 -4.68 -5.55 -10.92
CA GLY A 160 -5.61 -6.04 -11.93
C GLY A 160 -7.06 -6.19 -11.48
N PRO A 161 -7.99 -6.40 -12.43
CA PRO A 161 -7.74 -6.66 -13.86
C PRO A 161 -7.15 -5.45 -14.60
N LEU A 162 -6.08 -5.69 -15.36
CA LEU A 162 -5.39 -4.71 -16.19
C LEU A 162 -5.74 -4.97 -17.65
N THR A 163 -6.04 -3.93 -18.42
CA THR A 163 -6.35 -4.09 -19.85
C THR A 163 -5.13 -3.80 -20.71
N ASN A 164 -4.75 -4.74 -21.56
CA ASN A 164 -3.66 -4.65 -22.53
C ASN A 164 -4.14 -4.06 -23.87
N ALA A 165 -5.03 -3.07 -23.83
CA ALA A 165 -5.59 -2.43 -25.02
C ALA A 165 -4.54 -1.62 -25.84
N SER A 166 -3.30 -1.55 -25.36
CA SER A 166 -2.12 -0.99 -26.02
C SER A 166 -0.87 -1.61 -25.37
N VAL A 167 0.33 -1.43 -25.95
CA VAL A 167 1.64 -1.95 -25.48
C VAL A 167 1.96 -1.71 -23.98
N LYS A 168 1.12 -0.95 -23.27
CA LYS A 168 1.14 -0.77 -21.81
C LYS A 168 -0.20 -1.20 -21.22
N ALA A 169 -0.13 -1.99 -20.15
CA ALA A 169 -1.27 -2.30 -19.29
C ALA A 169 -1.93 -1.00 -18.79
N LYS A 170 -3.26 -0.91 -18.93
CA LYS A 170 -4.08 0.19 -18.45
C LYS A 170 -4.92 -0.22 -17.25
N GLY A 171 -5.05 0.67 -16.27
CA GLY A 171 -5.80 0.46 -15.03
C GLY A 171 -4.92 0.01 -13.86
N TYR A 172 -3.60 0.06 -14.01
CA TYR A 172 -2.64 -0.26 -12.97
C TYR A 172 -2.85 0.64 -11.75
N ALA A 173 -2.82 1.95 -11.93
CA ALA A 173 -3.02 2.92 -10.84
C ALA A 173 -4.33 2.70 -10.07
N SER A 174 -5.39 2.27 -10.78
CA SER A 174 -6.72 2.13 -10.21
C SER A 174 -6.98 0.81 -9.48
N THR A 175 -6.33 -0.27 -9.92
CA THR A 175 -6.60 -1.63 -9.41
C THR A 175 -5.51 -2.14 -8.46
N SER A 176 -4.43 -1.39 -8.31
CA SER A 176 -3.32 -1.74 -7.44
C SER A 176 -3.66 -1.63 -5.97
N ARG A 177 -3.23 -2.62 -5.19
CA ARG A 177 -3.29 -2.59 -3.72
C ARG A 177 -2.08 -3.26 -3.08
N LEU A 178 -1.77 -2.84 -1.85
CA LEU A 178 -0.87 -3.56 -0.95
C LEU A 178 -1.60 -4.83 -0.45
N VAL A 179 -0.90 -5.97 -0.48
CA VAL A 179 -1.37 -7.23 0.12
C VAL A 179 -0.86 -7.35 1.55
N GLY A 180 0.43 -7.06 1.77
CA GLY A 180 1.05 -7.04 3.10
C GLY A 180 2.57 -7.13 3.03
N SER A 181 3.22 -7.22 4.20
CA SER A 181 4.66 -7.51 4.30
C SER A 181 4.97 -8.72 5.16
N PHE A 182 6.12 -9.34 4.86
CA PHE A 182 6.51 -10.64 5.39
C PHE A 182 8.01 -10.68 5.63
N VAL A 183 8.44 -11.29 6.73
CA VAL A 183 9.87 -11.50 7.03
C VAL A 183 10.43 -12.63 6.18
N GLU A 184 9.67 -13.72 6.05
CA GLU A 184 10.09 -14.90 5.31
C GLU A 184 9.61 -14.90 3.87
N ARG A 185 10.49 -15.31 2.95
CA ARG A 185 10.17 -15.43 1.52
C ARG A 185 9.02 -16.42 1.28
N ALA A 186 8.97 -17.49 2.07
CA ALA A 186 7.96 -18.54 1.94
C ALA A 186 6.55 -17.98 2.23
N ASP A 187 6.43 -17.17 3.28
CA ASP A 187 5.16 -16.53 3.66
C ASP A 187 4.73 -15.50 2.62
N ALA A 188 5.67 -14.68 2.13
CA ALA A 188 5.40 -13.74 1.04
C ALA A 188 4.90 -14.46 -0.22
N LYS A 189 5.53 -15.59 -0.57
CA LYS A 189 5.11 -16.41 -1.71
C LYS A 189 3.71 -16.97 -1.51
N ALA A 190 3.42 -17.52 -0.33
CA ALA A 190 2.09 -18.06 -0.02
C ALA A 190 1.01 -16.97 -0.13
N ALA A 191 1.24 -15.79 0.45
CA ALA A 191 0.32 -14.65 0.37
C ALA A 191 0.15 -14.13 -1.07
N ALA A 192 1.22 -14.11 -1.86
CA ALA A 192 1.16 -13.72 -3.26
C ALA A 192 0.35 -14.72 -4.10
N THR A 193 0.50 -16.02 -3.85
CA THR A 193 -0.28 -17.07 -4.50
C THR A 193 -1.76 -16.96 -4.12
N GLU A 194 -2.09 -16.74 -2.85
CA GLU A 194 -3.46 -16.53 -2.39
C GLU A 194 -4.10 -15.29 -3.04
N ALA A 195 -3.39 -14.16 -3.02
CA ALA A 195 -3.85 -12.93 -3.68
C ALA A 195 -4.07 -13.13 -5.19
N MET A 196 -3.21 -13.89 -5.86
CA MET A 196 -3.39 -14.21 -7.27
C MET A 196 -4.63 -15.09 -7.50
N GLN A 197 -4.84 -16.11 -6.68
CA GLN A 197 -6.01 -16.99 -6.77
C GLN A 197 -7.32 -16.22 -6.57
N GLU A 198 -7.35 -15.28 -5.60
CA GLU A 198 -8.48 -14.38 -5.38
C GLU A 198 -8.82 -13.56 -6.63
N LEU A 199 -7.78 -13.06 -7.32
CA LEU A 199 -7.92 -12.21 -8.50
C LEU A 199 -8.41 -12.96 -9.75
N VAL A 200 -7.93 -14.19 -9.97
CA VAL A 200 -8.05 -14.85 -11.28
C VAL A 200 -9.08 -15.97 -11.34
N GLN A 201 -9.57 -16.46 -10.20
CA GLN A 201 -10.69 -17.42 -10.07
C GLN A 201 -10.64 -18.58 -11.09
N GLY A 202 -9.47 -19.20 -11.29
CA GLY A 202 -9.30 -20.40 -12.13
C GLY A 202 -8.60 -20.20 -13.48
N LEU A 203 -8.02 -19.03 -13.75
CA LEU A 203 -7.07 -18.88 -14.87
C LEU A 203 -5.71 -19.52 -14.57
N GLU A 204 -4.99 -19.90 -15.63
CA GLU A 204 -3.60 -20.33 -15.51
C GLU A 204 -2.69 -19.17 -15.09
N VAL A 205 -1.77 -19.47 -14.19
CA VAL A 205 -0.83 -18.52 -13.59
C VAL A 205 0.58 -18.87 -14.02
N ALA A 206 1.29 -17.92 -14.61
CA ALA A 206 2.72 -17.98 -14.86
C ALA A 206 3.46 -17.40 -13.64
N GLU A 207 4.45 -18.14 -13.13
CA GLU A 207 5.27 -17.70 -12.01
C GLU A 207 6.71 -17.43 -12.44
N HIS A 208 7.25 -16.28 -12.03
CA HIS A 208 8.66 -15.99 -12.15
C HIS A 208 9.25 -15.58 -10.81
N TRP A 209 10.14 -16.41 -10.30
CA TRP A 209 10.86 -16.20 -9.05
C TRP A 209 12.30 -15.86 -9.39
N GLY A 210 12.82 -14.72 -8.91
CA GLY A 210 14.22 -14.41 -9.12
C GLY A 210 15.15 -15.44 -8.45
N SER A 211 16.43 -15.39 -8.80
CA SER A 211 17.48 -16.26 -8.26
C SER A 211 17.65 -16.09 -6.74
N LYS A 212 17.99 -17.19 -6.04
CA LYS A 212 18.11 -17.36 -4.57
C LYS A 212 18.27 -16.11 -3.68
N ASP A 213 17.61 -16.25 -2.53
CA ASP A 213 17.70 -15.56 -1.22
C ASP A 213 17.42 -14.05 -1.14
N LYS A 214 17.54 -13.26 -2.22
CA LYS A 214 17.34 -11.79 -2.15
C LYS A 214 16.62 -11.16 -3.34
N SER A 215 16.04 -12.00 -4.18
CA SER A 215 15.25 -11.53 -5.32
C SER A 215 13.76 -11.52 -4.97
N GLY A 216 13.05 -10.50 -5.42
CA GLY A 216 11.59 -10.51 -5.49
C GLY A 216 11.04 -11.62 -6.40
N GLY A 217 9.76 -11.50 -6.72
CA GLY A 217 9.06 -12.41 -7.61
C GLY A 217 7.84 -11.76 -8.24
N VAL A 218 7.33 -12.36 -9.29
CA VAL A 218 6.09 -11.93 -9.93
C VAL A 218 5.27 -13.15 -10.33
N LEU A 219 3.97 -13.08 -10.02
CA LEU A 219 2.96 -13.96 -10.59
C LEU A 219 2.19 -13.16 -11.62
N LEU A 220 1.93 -13.77 -12.77
CA LEU A 220 1.16 -13.19 -13.86
C LEU A 220 0.06 -14.15 -14.28
N ALA A 221 -1.12 -13.63 -14.56
CA ALA A 221 -2.19 -14.38 -15.20
C ALA A 221 -2.76 -13.58 -16.37
N PHE A 222 -3.22 -14.27 -17.40
CA PHE A 222 -3.75 -13.65 -18.61
C PHE A 222 -5.07 -14.28 -19.02
N SER A 223 -5.97 -13.46 -19.56
CA SER A 223 -7.19 -13.90 -20.23
C SER A 223 -7.54 -12.91 -21.34
N GLY A 224 -7.25 -13.29 -22.59
CA GLY A 224 -7.34 -12.39 -23.74
C GLY A 224 -6.51 -11.12 -23.52
N ASP A 225 -7.15 -9.96 -23.60
CA ASP A 225 -6.51 -8.65 -23.39
C ASP A 225 -6.46 -8.24 -21.91
N THR A 226 -6.77 -9.14 -20.97
CA THR A 226 -6.73 -8.84 -19.53
C THR A 226 -5.54 -9.52 -18.87
N MET A 227 -4.86 -8.80 -17.97
CA MET A 227 -3.73 -9.29 -17.19
C MET A 227 -3.94 -9.02 -15.70
N TRP A 228 -3.49 -9.93 -14.86
CA TRP A 228 -3.34 -9.75 -13.42
C TRP A 228 -1.90 -9.96 -13.04
N GLU A 229 -1.41 -9.17 -12.10
CA GLU A 229 -0.03 -9.21 -11.66
C GLU A 229 0.01 -9.15 -10.14
N VAL A 230 0.76 -10.06 -9.52
CA VAL A 230 1.11 -9.98 -8.10
C VAL A 230 2.62 -9.93 -8.00
N LYS A 231 3.15 -8.86 -7.41
CA LYS A 231 4.58 -8.61 -7.25
C LYS A 231 4.99 -8.83 -5.81
N ILE A 232 6.14 -9.45 -5.63
CA ILE A 232 6.88 -9.51 -4.38
C ILE A 232 8.14 -8.70 -4.57
N VAL A 233 8.33 -7.67 -3.75
CA VAL A 233 9.53 -6.84 -3.73
C VAL A 233 10.28 -7.11 -2.43
N TYR A 234 11.57 -7.40 -2.54
CA TYR A 234 12.46 -7.47 -1.37
C TYR A 234 13.05 -6.08 -1.17
N ASP A 235 12.66 -5.40 -0.10
CA ASP A 235 13.11 -4.02 0.17
C ASP A 235 14.44 -4.02 0.94
N ASP A 236 15.55 -4.00 0.19
CA ASP A 236 16.91 -3.81 0.71
C ASP A 236 17.29 -2.32 0.79
N GLU A 237 16.43 -1.39 0.37
CA GLU A 237 16.73 0.05 0.45
C GLU A 237 16.81 0.53 1.90
N VAL A 238 16.09 -0.11 2.81
CA VAL A 238 16.18 0.22 4.24
C VAL A 238 17.58 -0.11 4.78
N PHE A 239 18.20 -1.22 4.35
CA PHE A 239 19.60 -1.52 4.66
C PHE A 239 20.56 -0.54 4.00
N LYS A 240 20.32 -0.10 2.76
CA LYS A 240 21.12 0.96 2.14
C LYS A 240 21.04 2.27 2.92
N ARG A 241 19.83 2.71 3.33
CA ARG A 241 19.65 3.94 4.13
C ARG A 241 20.23 3.83 5.53
N ALA A 242 20.07 2.68 6.19
CA ALA A 242 20.68 2.41 7.50
C ALA A 242 22.21 2.41 7.41
N ARG A 243 22.76 1.80 6.35
CA ARG A 243 24.19 1.79 6.06
C ARG A 243 24.73 3.18 5.73
N GLU A 244 24.05 3.95 4.88
CA GLU A 244 24.42 5.33 4.53
C GLU A 244 24.34 6.29 5.74
N GLY A 245 23.36 6.09 6.63
CA GLY A 245 23.27 6.80 7.91
C GLY A 245 24.42 6.46 8.87
N PHE A 246 24.79 5.17 8.96
CA PHE A 246 25.89 4.71 9.83
C PHE A 246 27.27 5.08 9.30
N GLU A 247 27.48 5.04 7.98
CA GLU A 247 28.72 5.50 7.32
C GLU A 247 28.91 7.01 7.49
N ARG A 248 27.83 7.78 7.67
CA ARG A 248 27.88 9.21 8.02
C ARG A 248 28.24 9.47 9.49
N GLU A 249 28.11 8.47 10.37
CA GLU A 249 28.40 8.57 11.82
C GLU A 249 29.79 8.04 12.25
N ASP A 250 30.63 7.59 11.32
CA ASP A 250 32.04 7.18 11.52
C ASP A 250 32.29 6.16 12.66
N LYS A 251 31.27 5.38 13.04
CA LYS A 251 31.40 4.29 14.02
C LYS A 251 31.71 2.98 13.30
N ARG A 252 33.00 2.67 13.19
CA ARG A 252 33.48 1.38 12.71
C ARG A 252 33.20 0.26 13.73
N THR A 253 32.04 -0.37 13.62
CA THR A 253 31.80 -1.69 14.23
C THR A 253 31.42 -2.68 13.13
N GLY A 254 32.21 -3.76 13.01
CA GLY A 254 32.02 -4.78 11.98
C GLY A 254 30.72 -5.56 12.19
N TRP A 255 29.95 -5.69 11.12
CA TRP A 255 28.74 -6.51 11.09
C TRP A 255 29.13 -7.98 10.91
N ARG A 256 28.55 -8.88 11.73
CA ARG A 256 28.49 -10.31 11.40
C ARG A 256 27.26 -10.51 10.52
N ILE A 257 27.50 -11.00 9.30
CA ILE A 257 26.50 -11.48 8.33
C ILE A 257 25.97 -12.84 8.80
#